data_AF-T1H1R8-F1
#
_entry.id   AF-T1H1R8-F1
#
_cell.length_a   1.000
_cell.length_b   1.000
_cell.length_c   1.000
_cell.angle_alpha   90.00
_cell.angle_beta   90.00
_cell.angle_gamma   90.00
#
_symmetry.space_group_name_H-M   'P 1'
#
loop_
_entity.id
_entity.type
_entity.pdbx_description
1 polymer ?
#
loop_
_entity_poly.entity_id
_entity_poly.type
_entity_poly.pdbx_seq_one_letter_code
_entity_poly.pdbx_strand_id
1 'polypeptide(L)'
;MSMASQVPIPSEWTREKTIQLINEYRKNRGLWDMTHEDYRKKDVKRELLHKVAQNIDNGKIPPLEIEKKFHTLRTQYHREIHRMKRSEPYNS
;
A
#
# COMPACT_ATOMS: atom_id res chain seq x y z
N MET A 1 -31.54 -8.68 -24.66
CA MET A 1 -30.64 -9.08 -23.55
C MET A 1 -29.22 -8.87 -24.04
N SER A 2 -28.62 -7.71 -23.75
CA SER A 2 -27.25 -7.40 -24.20
C SER A 2 -26.29 -7.55 -23.03
N MET A 3 -25.39 -8.51 -23.13
CA MET A 3 -24.22 -8.68 -22.28
C MET A 3 -23.25 -7.53 -22.57
N ALA A 4 -23.42 -6.40 -21.88
CA ALA A 4 -22.44 -5.33 -21.91
C ALA A 4 -21.19 -5.81 -21.15
N SER A 5 -20.10 -5.88 -21.90
CA SER A 5 -18.76 -6.29 -21.50
C SER A 5 -18.34 -5.70 -20.15
N GLN A 6 -17.89 -6.57 -19.25
CA GLN A 6 -17.26 -6.20 -17.98
C GLN A 6 -15.93 -5.51 -18.29
N VAL A 7 -15.96 -4.19 -18.47
CA VAL A 7 -14.75 -3.36 -18.41
C VAL A 7 -14.12 -3.62 -17.04
N PRO A 8 -12.82 -3.96 -16.93
CA PRO A 8 -12.17 -4.11 -15.64
C PRO A 8 -12.24 -2.75 -14.94
N ILE A 9 -13.10 -2.64 -13.93
CA ILE A 9 -13.19 -1.46 -13.10
C ILE A 9 -11.80 -1.31 -12.48
N PRO A 10 -11.10 -0.16 -12.65
CA PRO A 10 -9.81 0.04 -12.01
C PRO A 10 -10.00 -0.25 -10.53
N SER A 11 -9.29 -1.27 -10.01
CA SER A 11 -9.51 -1.85 -8.68
C SER A 11 -9.71 -0.73 -7.65
N GLU A 12 -10.97 -0.49 -7.30
CA GLU A 12 -11.36 0.76 -6.64
C GLU A 12 -10.81 0.76 -5.21
N TRP A 13 -9.89 1.68 -4.95
CA TRP A 13 -9.29 1.88 -3.63
C TRP A 13 -10.24 2.70 -2.77
N THR A 14 -11.18 2.01 -2.12
CA THR A 14 -12.05 2.63 -1.12
C THR A 14 -11.25 3.03 0.13
N ARG A 15 -11.82 3.94 0.94
CA ARG A 15 -11.22 4.33 2.22
C ARG A 15 -11.00 3.13 3.13
N GLU A 16 -11.96 2.22 3.20
CA GLU A 16 -11.87 1.00 4.00
C GLU A 16 -10.72 0.10 3.55
N LYS A 17 -10.62 -0.20 2.25
CA LYS A 17 -9.51 -0.99 1.68
C LYS A 17 -8.16 -0.33 1.96
N THR A 18 -8.10 1.00 1.88
CA THR A 18 -6.88 1.77 2.18
C THR A 18 -6.49 1.64 3.66
N ILE A 19 -7.45 1.69 4.58
CA ILE A 19 -7.19 1.48 6.01
C ILE A 19 -6.71 0.05 6.29
N GLN A 20 -7.38 -0.95 5.71
CA GLN A 20 -6.95 -2.35 5.81
C GLN A 20 -5.51 -2.53 5.30
N LEU A 21 -5.21 -1.93 4.14
CA LEU A 21 -3.87 -1.93 3.55
C LEU A 21 -2.82 -1.33 4.50
N ILE A 22 -3.10 -0.19 5.12
CA ILE A 22 -2.19 0.45 6.09
C ILE A 22 -1.99 -0.46 7.31
N ASN A 23 -3.04 -1.10 7.81
CA ASN A 23 -2.95 -2.01 8.95
C ASN A 23 -2.07 -3.23 8.63
N GLU A 24 -2.27 -3.84 7.46
CA GLU A 24 -1.44 -4.96 7.00
C GLU A 24 0.02 -4.55 6.78
N TYR A 25 0.27 -3.36 6.24
CA TYR A 25 1.63 -2.82 6.12
C TYR A 25 2.35 -2.76 7.47
N ARG A 26 1.70 -2.21 8.49
CA ARG A 26 2.29 -2.02 9.83
C ARG A 26 2.66 -3.35 10.48
N LYS A 27 1.83 -4.39 10.33
CA LYS A 27 2.05 -5.73 10.92
C LYS A 27 3.24 -6.46 10.29
N ASN A 28 3.48 -6.26 9.00
CA ASN A 28 4.47 -7.03 8.23
C ASN A 28 5.79 -6.25 8.12
N ARG A 29 6.66 -6.33 9.14
CA ARG A 29 7.95 -5.61 9.19
C ARG A 29 8.83 -5.87 7.95
N GLY A 30 8.80 -7.06 7.38
CA GLY A 30 9.53 -7.38 6.14
C GLY A 30 9.15 -6.51 4.92
N LEU A 31 8.04 -5.77 4.95
CA LEU A 31 7.65 -4.86 3.87
C LEU A 31 8.25 -3.45 3.98
N TRP A 32 8.73 -3.05 5.15
CA TRP A 32 9.04 -1.64 5.43
C TRP A 32 10.25 -1.40 6.32
N ASP A 33 10.58 -2.36 7.16
CA ASP A 33 11.67 -2.25 8.11
C ASP A 33 12.98 -2.72 7.47
N MET A 34 13.83 -1.77 7.11
CA MET A 34 15.13 -2.05 6.49
C MET A 34 16.12 -2.78 7.40
N THR A 35 15.85 -2.82 8.71
CA THR A 35 16.66 -3.55 9.69
C THR A 35 16.21 -5.02 9.85
N HIS A 36 15.03 -5.35 9.33
CA HIS A 36 14.52 -6.71 9.36
C HIS A 36 15.22 -7.58 8.32
N GLU A 37 15.66 -8.77 8.70
CA GLU A 37 16.39 -9.68 7.81
C GLU A 37 15.64 -10.03 6.51
N ASP A 38 14.32 -10.12 6.60
CA ASP A 38 13.45 -10.43 5.46
C ASP A 38 13.28 -9.30 4.46
N TYR A 39 13.60 -8.05 4.83
CA TYR A 39 13.37 -6.90 3.95
C TYR A 39 14.13 -7.00 2.62
N ARG A 40 15.34 -7.57 2.65
CA ARG A 40 16.19 -7.74 1.47
C ARG A 40 15.87 -9.02 0.67
N LYS A 41 15.05 -9.92 1.24
CA LYS A 41 14.70 -11.20 0.61
C LYS A 41 13.53 -11.00 -0.35
N LYS A 42 13.81 -11.00 -1.66
CA LYS A 42 12.79 -10.77 -2.71
C LYS A 42 11.64 -11.77 -2.66
N ASP A 43 11.93 -13.03 -2.39
CA ASP A 43 10.90 -14.08 -2.31
C ASP A 43 9.97 -13.86 -1.11
N VAL A 44 10.53 -13.51 0.05
CA VAL A 44 9.72 -13.19 1.25
C VAL A 44 8.85 -11.97 1.00
N LYS A 45 9.39 -10.92 0.37
CA LYS A 45 8.59 -9.75 -0.01
C LYS A 45 7.42 -10.13 -0.93
N ARG A 46 7.65 -10.99 -1.93
CA ARG A 46 6.59 -11.48 -2.83
C ARG A 46 5.52 -12.24 -2.05
N GLU A 47 5.90 -13.15 -1.15
CA GLU A 47 4.96 -13.88 -0.31
C GLU A 47 4.14 -12.98 0.61
N LEU A 48 4.79 -11.99 1.24
CA LEU A 48 4.11 -11.00 2.08
C LEU A 48 3.09 -10.20 1.26
N LEU A 49 3.46 -9.72 0.07
CA LEU A 49 2.52 -9.03 -0.82
C LEU A 49 1.35 -9.92 -1.26
N HIS A 50 1.60 -11.20 -1.51
CA HIS A 50 0.55 -12.18 -1.78
C HIS A 50 -0.40 -12.35 -0.59
N LYS A 51 0.14 -12.48 0.64
CA LYS A 51 -0.68 -12.58 1.86
C LYS A 51 -1.53 -11.34 2.07
N VAL A 52 -0.96 -10.14 1.89
CA VAL A 52 -1.70 -8.88 1.97
C VAL A 52 -2.81 -8.83 0.91
N ALA A 53 -2.52 -9.24 -0.33
CA ALA A 53 -3.53 -9.30 -1.39
C ALA A 53 -4.68 -10.24 -1.02
N GLN A 54 -4.41 -11.43 -0.47
CA GLN A 54 -5.46 -12.36 -0.02
C GLN A 54 -6.32 -11.77 1.11
N ASN A 55 -5.71 -11.03 2.03
CA ASN A 55 -6.40 -10.38 3.15
C ASN A 55 -7.25 -9.18 2.70
N ILE A 56 -6.97 -8.59 1.54
CA ILE A 56 -7.67 -7.41 1.03
C ILE A 56 -8.59 -7.81 -0.11
N ASP A 57 -9.89 -7.57 0.05
CA ASP A 57 -10.90 -7.83 -0.98
C ASP A 57 -10.82 -9.27 -1.52
N ASN A 58 -10.45 -10.23 -0.66
CA ASN A 58 -10.31 -11.66 -0.94
C ASN A 58 -9.41 -11.97 -2.15
N GLY A 59 -8.31 -11.24 -2.33
CA GLY A 59 -7.36 -11.51 -3.42
C GLY A 59 -7.79 -10.98 -4.79
N LYS A 60 -8.88 -10.21 -4.88
CA LYS A 60 -9.29 -9.57 -6.15
C LYS A 60 -8.29 -8.54 -6.64
N ILE A 61 -7.52 -7.94 -5.73
CA ILE A 61 -6.48 -6.96 -6.07
C ILE A 61 -5.15 -7.70 -6.19
N PRO A 62 -4.47 -7.66 -7.35
CA PRO A 62 -3.22 -8.37 -7.54
C PRO A 62 -2.09 -7.78 -6.68
N PRO A 63 -1.10 -8.58 -6.24
CA PRO A 63 0.00 -8.13 -5.39
C PRO A 63 0.81 -6.94 -5.95
N LEU A 64 0.87 -6.82 -7.28
CA LEU A 64 1.53 -5.70 -7.95
C LEU A 64 0.80 -4.36 -7.67
N GLU A 65 -0.53 -4.37 -7.65
CA GLU A 65 -1.31 -3.16 -7.35
C GLU A 65 -1.26 -2.81 -5.86
N ILE A 66 -1.16 -3.81 -4.99
CA ILE A 66 -0.85 -3.63 -3.56
C ILE A 66 0.50 -2.89 -3.40
N GLU A 67 1.54 -3.37 -4.08
CA GLU A 67 2.87 -2.75 -4.01
C GLU A 67 2.88 -1.31 -4.53
N LYS A 68 2.23 -1.05 -5.67
CA LYS A 68 2.06 0.31 -6.21
C LYS A 68 1.33 1.23 -5.25
N LYS A 69 0.29 0.73 -4.58
CA LYS A 69 -0.47 1.53 -3.60
C LYS A 69 0.37 1.83 -2.36
N PHE A 70 1.15 0.87 -1.86
CA PHE A 70 2.11 1.14 -0.77
C PHE A 70 3.14 2.20 -1.15
N HIS A 71 3.70 2.13 -2.36
CA HIS A 71 4.62 3.15 -2.84
C HIS A 71 3.95 4.53 -2.86
N THR A 72 2.75 4.64 -3.44
CA THR A 72 1.99 5.88 -3.50
C THR A 72 1.72 6.47 -2.11
N LEU A 73 1.22 5.67 -1.18
CA LEU A 73 0.89 6.11 0.18
C LEU A 73 2.14 6.61 0.93
N ARG A 74 3.27 5.91 0.84
CA ARG A 74 4.53 6.36 1.44
C ARG A 74 4.99 7.70 0.88
N THR A 75 4.98 7.83 -0.44
CA THR A 75 5.41 9.07 -1.10
C THR A 75 4.52 10.24 -0.70
N GLN A 76 3.19 10.04 -0.64
CA GLN A 76 2.24 11.04 -0.18
C GLN A 76 2.48 11.42 1.29
N TYR A 77 2.63 10.43 2.17
CA TYR A 77 2.93 10.65 3.58
C TYR A 77 4.21 11.46 3.79
N HIS A 78 5.32 11.09 3.14
CA HIS A 78 6.56 11.85 3.26
C HIS A 78 6.41 13.29 2.74
N ARG A 79 5.75 13.48 1.60
CA ARG A 79 5.47 14.83 1.07
C ARG A 79 4.66 15.68 2.05
N GLU A 80 3.65 15.08 2.67
CA GLU A 80 2.82 15.72 3.70
C GLU A 80 3.67 16.17 4.90
N ILE A 81 4.45 15.25 5.46
CA ILE A 81 5.36 15.50 6.58
C ILE A 81 6.37 16.60 6.24
N HIS A 82 6.98 16.56 5.06
CA HIS A 82 7.91 17.62 4.63
C HIS A 82 7.22 18.97 4.43
N ARG A 83 5.98 19.00 3.97
CA ARG A 83 5.22 20.24 3.86
C ARG A 83 4.95 20.82 5.24
N MET A 84 4.49 20.00 6.19
CA MET A 84 4.21 20.42 7.57
C MET A 84 5.45 20.97 8.28
N LYS A 85 6.61 20.30 8.13
CA LYS A 85 7.89 20.76 8.69
C LYS A 85 8.38 22.08 8.10
N ARG A 86 7.99 22.41 6.86
CA ARG A 86 8.34 23.70 6.23
C ARG A 86 7.36 24.82 6.56
N SER A 87 6.13 24.47 6.96
CA SER A 87 5.10 25.43 7.34
C SER A 87 5.13 25.81 8.82
N GLU A 88 6.10 25.30 9.58
CA GLU A 88 6.39 25.80 10.93
C GLU A 88 6.95 27.23 10.77
N PRO A 89 6.21 28.29 11.15
CA PRO A 89 6.71 29.64 11.01
C PRO A 89 7.93 29.78 11.92
N TYR A 90 9.01 30.28 11.34
CA TYR A 90 10.20 30.69 12.06
C TYR A 90 9.78 31.82 13.01
N ASN A 91 9.44 31.49 14.26
CA ASN A 91 9.33 32.49 15.31
C ASN A 91 10.76 32.94 15.63
N SER A 92 11.18 34.04 15.03
CA SER A 92 12.31 34.88 15.45
C SER A 92 11.84 36.30 15.65
#